data_AF-A0A7Y6E4T8-F1
#
_entry.id   AF-A0A7Y6E4T8-F1
#
_cell.length_a   1.000
_cell.length_b   1.000
_cell.length_c   1.000
_cell.angle_alpha   90.00
_cell.angle_beta   90.00
_cell.angle_gamma   90.00
#
_symmetry.space_group_name_H-M   'P 1'
#
loop_
_entity.id
_entity.type
_entity.pdbx_description
1 polymer ?
#
loop_
_entity_poly.entity_id
_entity_poly.type
_entity_poly.pdbx_seq_one_letter_code
_entity_poly.pdbx_strand_id
1 'polypeptide(L)'
;GSGWIPWGPAAADPRAGIAAMREAVAAEGRTEWDIQVVGTLRAARRDDGGPDVKATLEQVPALVDAGVTDVRVTWPVPEDLAAAEDSLSALVEGFRDVTR
;
A
#
# COMPACT_ATOMS: atom_id res chain seq x y z
N GLY A 1 -0.08 -15.62 13.46
CA GLY A 1 -0.88 -14.53 12.88
C GLY A 1 -0.90 -14.67 11.37
N SER A 2 -1.83 -13.98 10.70
CA SER A 2 -2.03 -13.99 9.24
C SER A 2 -1.63 -12.68 8.56
N GLY A 3 -1.12 -11.71 9.32
CA GLY A 3 -0.73 -10.40 8.80
C GLY A 3 0.57 -9.91 9.44
N TRP A 4 1.34 -9.13 8.69
CA TRP A 4 2.60 -8.54 9.11
C TRP A 4 2.68 -7.07 8.69
N ILE A 5 3.14 -6.23 9.62
CA ILE A 5 3.43 -4.82 9.40
C ILE A 5 4.96 -4.66 9.48
N PRO A 6 5.65 -4.37 8.37
CA PRO A 6 7.08 -4.13 8.38
C PRO A 6 7.40 -2.88 9.20
N TRP A 7 8.51 -2.92 9.92
CA TRP A 7 9.01 -1.83 10.76
C TRP A 7 10.54 -1.77 10.69
N GLY A 8 11.12 -0.62 11.06
CA GLY A 8 12.56 -0.41 11.03
C GLY A 8 13.17 -0.64 9.63
N PRO A 9 14.28 -1.39 9.51
CA PRO A 9 14.93 -1.66 8.23
C PRO A 9 14.02 -2.31 7.18
N ALA A 10 13.11 -3.20 7.60
CA ALA A 10 12.17 -3.85 6.69
C ALA A 10 11.11 -2.89 6.13
N ALA A 11 10.82 -1.78 6.81
CA ALA A 11 9.96 -0.73 6.27
C ALA A 11 10.72 0.21 5.32
N ALA A 12 12.04 0.34 5.48
CA ALA A 12 12.89 1.13 4.59
C ALA A 12 13.16 0.43 3.25
N ASP A 13 13.29 -0.91 3.28
CA ASP A 13 13.31 -1.77 2.09
C ASP A 13 12.28 -2.90 2.23
N PRO A 14 11.01 -2.65 1.84
CA PRO A 14 9.95 -3.64 1.91
C PRO A 14 10.25 -4.91 1.12
N ARG A 15 10.93 -4.81 -0.02
CA ARG A 15 11.22 -5.98 -0.87
C ARG A 15 12.15 -6.94 -0.15
N ALA A 16 13.27 -6.45 0.37
CA ALA A 16 14.20 -7.28 1.14
C ALA A 16 13.56 -7.79 2.44
N GLY A 17 12.81 -6.93 3.13
CA GLY A 17 12.12 -7.28 4.37
C GLY A 17 11.08 -8.39 4.19
N ILE A 18 10.27 -8.32 3.13
CA ILE A 18 9.26 -9.33 2.80
C ILE A 18 9.91 -10.66 2.44
N ALA A 19 10.99 -10.65 1.65
CA ALA A 19 11.73 -11.86 1.30
C ALA A 19 12.26 -12.59 2.55
N ALA A 20 12.94 -11.86 3.45
CA ALA A 20 13.46 -12.42 4.71
C ALA A 20 12.34 -12.92 5.64
N MET A 21 11.22 -12.20 5.71
CA MET A 21 10.05 -12.62 6.49
C MET A 21 9.46 -13.92 5.95
N ARG A 22 9.28 -14.03 4.62
CA ARG A 22 8.76 -15.25 3.98
C ARG A 22 9.67 -16.46 4.20
N GLU A 23 10.99 -16.27 4.12
CA GLU A 23 11.97 -17.32 4.44
C GLU A 23 11.81 -17.80 5.89
N ALA A 24 11.69 -16.89 6.86
CA ALA A 24 11.48 -17.25 8.26
C ALA A 24 10.15 -17.99 8.49
N VAL A 25 9.09 -17.60 7.78
CA VAL A 25 7.78 -18.30 7.84
C VAL A 25 7.88 -19.70 7.22
N ALA A 26 8.59 -19.85 6.10
CA ALA A 26 8.79 -21.13 5.44
C ALA A 26 9.61 -22.11 6.30
N ALA A 27 10.60 -21.62 7.06
CA ALA A 27 11.37 -22.42 7.99
C ALA A 27 10.50 -23.07 9.09
N GLU A 28 9.36 -22.46 9.42
CA GLU A 28 8.36 -22.98 10.36
C GLU A 28 7.30 -23.88 9.68
N GLY A 29 7.53 -24.29 8.42
CA GLY A 29 6.65 -25.19 7.67
C GLY A 29 5.36 -24.55 7.15
N ARG A 30 5.29 -23.21 7.12
CA ARG A 30 4.16 -22.45 6.60
C ARG A 30 4.41 -21.96 5.17
N THR A 31 3.35 -21.51 4.49
CA THR A 31 3.48 -20.95 3.15
C THR A 31 3.64 -19.43 3.20
N GLU A 32 4.32 -18.88 2.19
CA GLU A 32 4.49 -17.43 1.99
C GLU A 32 3.16 -16.67 1.80
N TRP A 33 2.10 -17.37 1.42
CA TRP A 33 0.75 -16.83 1.24
C TRP A 33 -0.07 -16.82 2.53
N ASP A 34 0.41 -17.47 3.60
CA ASP A 34 -0.28 -17.49 4.89
C ASP A 34 -0.14 -16.17 5.66
N ILE A 35 0.69 -15.23 5.16
CA ILE A 35 0.97 -13.93 5.75
C ILE A 35 0.71 -12.82 4.73
N GLN A 36 -0.33 -12.04 5.00
CA GLN A 36 -0.58 -10.76 4.35
C GLN A 36 0.42 -9.71 4.82
N VAL A 37 0.83 -8.81 3.93
CA VAL A 37 1.80 -7.76 4.22
C VAL A 37 1.19 -6.39 3.98
N VAL A 38 1.25 -5.54 5.00
CA VAL A 38 0.83 -4.15 4.91
C VAL A 38 1.96 -3.28 4.35
N GLY A 39 1.72 -2.60 3.23
CA GLY A 39 2.60 -1.60 2.65
C GLY A 39 2.06 -0.18 2.84
N THR A 40 2.96 0.79 3.00
CA THR A 40 2.57 2.20 3.12
C THR A 40 2.72 2.92 1.78
N LEU A 41 1.61 3.45 1.29
CA LEU A 41 1.55 4.31 0.12
C LEU A 41 1.62 5.78 0.56
N ARG A 42 2.49 6.54 -0.08
CA ARG A 42 2.66 7.97 0.22
C ARG A 42 1.79 8.79 -0.72
N ALA A 43 0.87 9.56 -0.14
CA ALA A 43 0.05 10.49 -0.90
C ALA A 43 0.94 11.56 -1.55
N ALA A 44 0.93 11.61 -2.88
CA ALA A 44 1.53 12.67 -3.66
C ALA A 44 0.64 13.93 -3.60
N ARG A 45 1.26 15.09 -3.84
CA ARG A 45 0.58 16.38 -3.90
C ARG A 45 0.83 17.05 -5.23
N ARG A 46 -0.18 17.73 -5.74
CA ARG A 46 -0.06 18.64 -6.89
C ARG A 46 0.58 19.95 -6.47
N ASP A 47 0.91 20.79 -7.45
CA ASP A 47 1.49 22.11 -7.21
C ASP A 47 0.57 23.05 -6.39
N ASP A 48 -0.75 22.83 -6.46
CA ASP A 48 -1.74 23.55 -5.65
C ASP A 48 -1.85 23.04 -4.19
N GLY A 49 -1.03 22.06 -3.81
CA GLY A 49 -1.02 21.44 -2.49
C GLY A 49 -2.12 20.40 -2.26
N GLY A 50 -3.05 20.25 -3.20
CA GLY A 50 -4.09 19.22 -3.19
C GLY A 50 -3.53 17.81 -3.44
N PRO A 51 -4.27 16.76 -3.08
CA PRO A 51 -3.83 15.39 -3.34
C PRO A 51 -3.74 15.10 -4.84
N ASP A 52 -2.70 14.37 -5.25
CA ASP A 52 -2.55 13.86 -6.60
C ASP A 52 -2.83 12.35 -6.62
N VAL A 53 -4.04 11.97 -7.02
CA VAL A 53 -4.46 10.57 -7.10
C VAL A 53 -3.59 9.77 -8.05
N LYS A 54 -3.30 10.32 -9.24
CA LYS A 54 -2.55 9.61 -10.28
C LYS A 54 -1.11 9.35 -9.82
N ALA A 55 -0.39 10.38 -9.41
CA ALA A 55 0.98 10.25 -8.94
C ALA A 55 1.09 9.42 -7.65
N THR A 56 0.04 9.40 -6.83
CA THR A 56 -0.04 8.48 -5.69
C THR A 56 -0.09 7.04 -6.17
N LEU A 57 -0.99 6.72 -7.11
CA LEU A 57 -1.24 5.34 -7.55
C LEU A 57 -0.13 4.76 -8.44
N GLU A 58 0.69 5.58 -9.09
CA GLU A 58 1.89 5.14 -9.84
C GLU A 58 2.88 4.32 -8.99
N GLN A 59 2.84 4.48 -7.66
CA GLN A 59 3.68 3.72 -6.72
C GLN A 59 3.14 2.30 -6.43
N VAL A 60 1.86 2.03 -6.69
CA VAL A 60 1.19 0.78 -6.29
C VAL A 60 1.80 -0.46 -6.96
N PRO A 61 2.08 -0.48 -8.28
CA PRO A 61 2.65 -1.66 -8.92
C PRO A 61 3.97 -2.12 -8.27
N ALA A 62 4.84 -1.18 -7.90
CA ALA A 62 6.11 -1.50 -7.24
C ALA A 62 5.93 -2.12 -5.84
N LEU A 63 4.86 -1.73 -5.11
CA LEU A 63 4.50 -2.34 -3.82
C LEU A 63 3.97 -3.76 -4.01
N VAL A 64 3.08 -3.96 -4.99
CA VAL A 64 2.53 -5.29 -5.33
C VAL A 64 3.66 -6.23 -5.75
N ASP A 65 4.56 -5.78 -6.62
CA ASP A 65 5.74 -6.55 -7.05
C ASP A 65 6.72 -6.86 -5.91
N ALA A 66 6.71 -6.07 -4.83
CA ALA A 66 7.47 -6.34 -3.61
C ALA A 66 6.80 -7.38 -2.70
N GLY A 67 5.56 -7.77 -2.99
CA GLY A 67 4.78 -8.75 -2.23
C GLY A 67 3.86 -8.14 -1.17
N VAL A 68 3.57 -6.84 -1.26
CA VAL A 68 2.53 -6.18 -0.45
C VAL A 68 1.16 -6.67 -0.88
N THR A 69 0.31 -7.02 0.08
CA THR A 69 -1.07 -7.47 -0.16
C THR A 69 -2.11 -6.43 0.25
N ASP A 70 -1.77 -5.58 1.21
CA ASP A 70 -2.67 -4.59 1.80
C ASP A 70 -1.98 -3.23 1.80
N VAL A 71 -2.61 -2.23 1.18
CA VAL A 71 -2.02 -0.89 1.06
C VAL A 71 -2.73 0.08 1.98
N ARG A 72 -1.97 0.82 2.79
CA ARG A 72 -2.47 1.93 3.61
C ARG A 72 -1.96 3.26 3.11
N VAL A 73 -2.81 4.26 3.11
CA VAL A 73 -2.47 5.65 2.77
C VAL A 73 -3.12 6.60 3.77
N THR A 74 -2.40 7.65 4.14
CA THR A 74 -2.99 8.80 4.83
C THR A 74 -3.47 9.77 3.76
N TRP A 75 -4.79 9.93 3.64
CA TRP A 75 -5.41 10.73 2.59
C TRP A 75 -6.12 11.96 3.18
N PRO A 76 -5.94 13.17 2.62
CA PRO A 76 -6.70 14.33 3.06
C PRO A 76 -8.15 14.22 2.57
N VAL A 77 -9.09 14.08 3.51
CA VAL A 77 -10.52 14.00 3.21
C VAL A 77 -11.15 15.39 3.38
N PRO A 78 -11.80 15.95 2.35
CA PRO A 78 -12.58 17.19 2.47
C PRO A 78 -13.67 17.13 3.55
N GLU A 79 -14.03 18.28 4.13
CA GLU A 79 -15.15 18.35 5.10
C GLU A 79 -16.52 18.23 4.42
N ASP A 80 -16.64 18.73 3.19
CA ASP A 80 -17.87 18.58 2.40
C ASP A 80 -18.06 17.12 2.00
N LEU A 81 -19.26 16.58 2.26
CA LEU A 81 -19.57 15.17 2.07
C LEU A 81 -19.47 14.74 0.60
N ALA A 82 -20.00 15.56 -0.32
CA ALA A 82 -19.98 15.23 -1.74
C ALA A 82 -18.54 15.24 -2.27
N ALA A 83 -17.76 16.27 -1.90
CA ALA A 83 -16.34 16.33 -2.25
C ALA A 83 -15.52 15.19 -1.63
N ALA A 84 -15.87 14.74 -0.43
CA ALA A 84 -15.23 13.59 0.21
C ALA A 84 -15.55 12.28 -0.53
N GLU A 85 -16.81 12.08 -0.93
CA GLU A 85 -17.24 10.93 -1.72
C GLU A 85 -16.53 10.90 -3.08
N ASP A 86 -16.49 12.02 -3.79
CA ASP A 86 -15.79 12.13 -5.08
C ASP A 86 -14.29 11.82 -4.94
N SER A 87 -13.64 12.37 -3.90
CA SER A 87 -12.21 12.16 -3.66
C SER A 87 -11.87 10.71 -3.35
N LEU A 88 -12.65 10.06 -2.47
CA LEU A 88 -12.43 8.67 -2.09
C LEU A 88 -12.79 7.71 -3.22
N SER A 89 -13.84 8.01 -3.99
CA SER A 89 -14.24 7.21 -5.16
C SER A 89 -13.13 7.20 -6.21
N ALA A 90 -12.59 8.38 -6.56
CA ALA A 90 -11.48 8.48 -7.51
C ALA A 90 -10.23 7.69 -7.07
N LEU A 91 -9.90 7.72 -5.77
CA LEU A 91 -8.78 6.95 -5.23
C LEU A 91 -9.03 5.44 -5.33
N VAL A 92 -10.23 4.98 -4.96
CA VAL A 92 -10.60 3.56 -4.97
C VAL A 92 -10.71 3.01 -6.39
N GLU A 93 -11.32 3.76 -7.31
CA GLU A 93 -11.43 3.39 -8.72
C GLU A 93 -10.06 3.30 -9.37
N GLY A 94 -9.22 4.33 -9.22
CA GLY A 94 -7.86 4.30 -9.73
C GLY A 94 -7.02 3.16 -9.12
N PHE A 95 -7.19 2.86 -7.84
CA PHE A 95 -6.52 1.72 -7.21
C PHE A 95 -6.93 0.39 -7.84
N ARG A 96 -8.22 0.20 -8.13
CA ARG A 96 -8.72 -1.00 -8.81
C ARG A 96 -8.16 -1.11 -10.22
N ASP A 97 -8.00 -0.01 -10.94
CA ASP A 97 -7.46 -0.03 -12.30
C ASP A 97 -5.99 -0.45 -12.35
N VAL A 98 -5.19 -0.07 -11.36
CA VAL A 98 -3.76 -0.44 -11.30
C VAL A 98 -3.47 -1.78 -10.62
N THR A 99 -4.50 -2.45 -10.06
CA THR A 99 -4.36 -3.75 -9.37
C THR A 99 -5.20 -4.87 -9.96
N ARG A 100 -5.95 -4.61 -11.03
CA ARG A 100 -6.69 -5.62 -11.79
C ARG A 100 -5.83 -6.37 -12.80
#